data_AF-A0A9P1CI10-F1
#
_entry.id   AF-A0A9P1CI10-F1
#
_cell.length_a   1.000
_cell.length_b   1.000
_cell.length_c   1.000
_cell.angle_alpha   90.00
_cell.angle_beta   90.00
_cell.angle_gamma   90.00
#
_symmetry.space_group_name_H-M   'P 1'
#
loop_
_entity.id
_entity.type
_entity.pdbx_description
1 polymer ?
#
loop_
_entity_poly.entity_id
_entity_poly.type
_entity_poly.pdbx_seq_one_letter_code
_entity_poly.pdbx_strand_id
1 'polypeptide(L)'
;AMMTLIASVNLVMSHRDRRWLTPLELLSTQGFTIDVKHSYGKAVNSFSLRRLHEERGFAMSIPKSSRRAMCHQAGNSMHVTISGMAFMYILTQIMMDPHVMSLQAFARRRDVSLTPTSKPMSPKADKKRKRQEDEQPT
;
A
#
# COMPACT_ATOMS: atom_id res chain seq x y z
N ALA A 1 -31.73 1.75 10.13
CA ALA A 1 -30.39 1.95 9.57
C ALA A 1 -29.38 1.84 10.71
N MET A 2 -28.49 0.85 10.68
CA MET A 2 -27.47 0.65 11.71
C MET A 2 -26.39 1.71 11.51
N MET A 3 -26.42 2.78 12.32
CA MET A 3 -25.33 3.74 12.34
C MET A 3 -24.14 3.07 13.03
N THR A 4 -23.14 2.67 12.26
CA THR A 4 -21.79 2.43 12.78
C THR A 4 -21.27 3.77 13.30
N LEU A 5 -21.61 4.06 14.55
CA LEU A 5 -21.31 5.30 15.24
C LEU A 5 -19.86 5.26 15.73
N ILE A 6 -18.91 5.35 14.78
CA ILE A 6 -17.60 5.91 15.11
C ILE A 6 -17.71 7.40 14.78
N ALA A 7 -18.59 8.11 15.50
CA ALA A 7 -18.67 9.56 15.41
C ALA A 7 -17.54 10.14 16.26
N SER A 8 -16.32 10.17 15.71
CA SER A 8 -15.28 11.03 16.28
C SER A 8 -15.64 12.46 15.92
N VAL A 9 -16.48 13.10 16.74
CA VAL A 9 -16.69 14.55 16.64
C VAL A 9 -15.47 15.24 17.24
N ASN A 10 -14.33 15.09 16.56
CA ASN A 10 -13.13 15.83 16.90
C ASN A 10 -13.38 17.29 16.49
N LEU A 11 -13.89 18.07 17.44
CA LEU A 11 -13.97 19.53 17.36
C LEU A 11 -12.54 20.08 17.49
N VAL A 12 -11.77 20.00 16.40
CA VAL A 12 -10.39 20.46 16.39
C VAL A 12 -10.36 21.95 16.06
N MET A 13 -9.80 22.73 16.99
CA MET A 13 -9.58 24.15 16.85
C MET A 13 -8.07 24.41 16.76
N SER A 14 -7.64 25.24 15.80
CA SER A 14 -6.26 25.75 15.79
C SER A 14 -6.12 26.76 16.92
N HIS A 15 -5.27 26.47 17.91
CA HIS A 15 -4.98 27.40 18.99
C HIS A 15 -4.31 28.68 18.48
N ARG A 16 -3.37 28.53 17.52
CA ARG A 16 -2.63 29.64 16.91
C ARG A 16 -3.53 30.57 16.11
N ASP A 17 -4.38 30.01 15.27
CA ASP A 17 -5.21 30.80 14.33
C ASP A 17 -6.59 31.14 14.91
N ARG A 18 -6.89 30.69 16.14
CA ARG A 18 -8.16 30.89 16.85
C ARG A 18 -9.39 30.55 16.01
N ARG A 19 -9.29 29.55 15.13
CA ARG A 19 -10.38 29.11 14.25
C ARG A 19 -10.56 27.60 14.26
N TRP A 20 -11.76 27.17 13.90
CA TRP A 20 -12.03 25.77 13.56
C TRP A 20 -11.16 25.32 12.39
N LEU A 21 -10.66 24.08 12.46
CA LEU A 21 -10.00 23.48 11.32
C LEU A 21 -10.95 23.41 10.12
N THR A 22 -10.41 23.64 8.95
CA THR A 22 -11.09 23.39 7.68
C THR A 22 -11.31 21.88 7.52
N PRO A 23 -12.26 21.45 6.67
CA PRO A 23 -12.49 20.04 6.43
C PRO A 23 -11.23 19.29 5.94
N LEU A 24 -10.39 19.94 5.13
CA LEU A 24 -9.14 19.35 4.64
C LEU A 24 -8.10 19.20 5.76
N GLU A 25 -7.98 20.19 6.64
CA GLU A 25 -7.10 20.08 7.81
C GLU A 25 -7.57 18.97 8.74
N LEU A 26 -8.88 18.85 8.99
CA LEU A 26 -9.45 17.77 9.79
C LEU A 26 -9.10 16.40 9.21
N LEU A 27 -9.32 16.19 7.91
CA LEU A 27 -8.94 14.96 7.21
C LEU A 27 -7.43 14.69 7.29
N SER A 28 -6.61 15.74 7.14
CA SER A 28 -5.16 15.60 7.27
C SER A 28 -4.73 15.15 8.67
N THR A 29 -5.38 15.66 9.73
CA THR A 29 -5.11 15.19 11.11
C THR A 29 -5.53 13.74 11.35
N GLN A 30 -6.47 13.23 10.56
CA GLN A 30 -6.88 11.83 10.56
C GLN A 30 -5.97 10.91 9.71
N GLY A 31 -4.92 11.46 9.09
CA GLY A 31 -3.97 10.71 8.27
C GLY A 31 -4.40 10.51 6.82
N PHE A 32 -5.46 11.18 6.35
CA PHE A 32 -5.81 11.16 4.94
C PHE A 32 -4.81 11.97 4.11
N THR A 33 -4.32 11.37 3.02
CA THR A 33 -3.42 12.02 2.07
C THR A 33 -4.20 12.94 1.14
N ILE A 34 -4.25 14.23 1.46
CA ILE A 34 -4.99 15.23 0.68
C ILE A 34 -4.27 15.70 -0.60
N ASP A 35 -3.00 15.33 -0.76
CA ASP A 35 -2.12 15.74 -1.87
C ASP A 35 -1.34 14.52 -2.37
N VAL A 36 -1.14 14.44 -3.69
CA VAL A 36 -0.36 13.40 -4.37
C VAL A 36 1.10 13.36 -3.95
N LYS A 37 1.64 14.48 -3.43
CA LYS A 37 2.98 14.53 -2.85
C LYS A 37 3.15 13.57 -1.66
N HIS A 38 2.07 13.30 -0.93
CA HIS A 38 2.06 12.39 0.22
C HIS A 38 1.78 10.93 -0.15
N SER A 39 1.58 10.63 -1.44
CA SER A 39 1.20 9.31 -1.93
C SER A 39 1.99 8.90 -3.18
N TYR A 40 3.28 9.26 -3.22
CA TYR A 40 4.22 8.89 -4.29
C TYR A 40 3.72 9.26 -5.70
N GLY A 41 3.06 10.42 -5.82
CA GLY A 41 2.52 10.91 -7.09
C GLY A 41 1.21 10.25 -7.52
N LYS A 42 0.61 9.38 -6.69
CA LYS A 42 -0.67 8.71 -6.99
C LYS A 42 -1.84 9.42 -6.32
N ALA A 43 -2.90 9.69 -7.05
CA ALA A 43 -4.15 10.15 -6.47
C ALA A 43 -4.86 8.96 -5.80
N VAL A 44 -5.03 9.01 -4.47
CA VAL A 44 -5.66 7.93 -3.69
C VAL A 44 -7.06 8.28 -3.20
N ASN A 45 -7.47 9.55 -3.33
CA ASN A 45 -8.82 10.01 -3.02
C ASN A 45 -9.22 11.16 -3.95
N SER A 46 -10.51 11.51 -3.92
CA SER A 46 -11.09 12.57 -4.77
C SER A 46 -10.47 13.95 -4.55
N PHE A 47 -9.92 14.25 -3.37
CA PHE A 47 -9.23 15.51 -3.08
C PHE A 47 -7.88 15.58 -3.81
N SER A 48 -7.04 14.55 -3.63
CA SER A 48 -5.74 14.43 -4.31
C SER A 48 -5.88 14.37 -5.82
N LEU A 49 -6.93 13.69 -6.34
CA LEU A 49 -7.24 13.66 -7.77
C LEU A 49 -7.58 15.04 -8.31
N ARG A 50 -8.42 15.80 -7.58
CA ARG A 50 -8.79 17.16 -8.00
C ARG A 50 -7.59 18.08 -8.07
N ARG A 51 -6.75 18.05 -7.04
CA ARG A 51 -5.54 18.86 -7.00
C ARG A 51 -4.60 18.53 -8.15
N LEU A 52 -4.41 17.23 -8.44
CA LEU A 52 -3.61 16.78 -9.58
C LEU A 52 -4.16 17.29 -10.93
N HIS A 53 -5.49 17.29 -11.10
CA HIS A 53 -6.12 17.82 -12.32
C HIS A 53 -5.99 19.33 -12.42
N GLU A 54 -6.23 20.07 -11.32
CA GLU A 54 -6.06 21.52 -11.24
C GLU A 54 -4.61 21.93 -11.59
N GLU A 55 -3.61 21.21 -11.06
CA GLU A 55 -2.19 21.43 -11.36
C GLU A 55 -1.84 21.15 -12.83
N ARG A 56 -2.59 20.26 -13.50
CA ARG A 56 -2.44 19.95 -14.93
C ARG A 56 -3.28 20.84 -15.84
N GLY A 57 -3.97 21.84 -15.29
CA GLY A 57 -4.84 22.75 -16.05
C GLY A 57 -6.17 22.14 -16.50
N PHE A 58 -6.56 20.99 -15.96
CA PHE A 58 -7.83 20.34 -16.26
C PHE A 58 -8.89 20.69 -15.21
N ALA A 59 -10.02 21.23 -15.64
CA ALA A 59 -11.19 21.39 -14.78
C ALA A 59 -11.91 20.04 -14.62
N MET A 60 -11.96 19.50 -13.41
CA MET A 60 -12.85 18.36 -13.14
C MET A 60 -14.29 18.83 -13.04
N SER A 61 -15.18 18.22 -13.82
CA SER A 61 -16.64 18.39 -13.75
C SER A 61 -17.26 17.80 -12.47
N ILE A 62 -16.46 17.18 -11.60
CA ILE A 62 -16.96 16.56 -10.37
C ILE A 62 -17.42 17.66 -9.41
N PRO A 63 -18.68 17.64 -8.93
CA PRO A 63 -19.18 18.63 -7.98
C PRO A 63 -18.37 18.59 -6.68
N LYS A 64 -18.07 19.77 -6.11
CA LYS A 64 -17.41 19.85 -4.80
C LYS A 64 -18.42 19.44 -3.73
N SER A 65 -18.05 18.49 -2.87
CA SER A 65 -18.87 18.14 -1.71
C SER A 65 -19.04 19.37 -0.81
N SER A 66 -20.24 19.54 -0.25
CA SER A 66 -20.50 20.64 0.69
C SER A 66 -19.63 20.50 1.94
N ARG A 67 -19.32 21.64 2.58
CA ARG A 67 -18.56 21.66 3.84
C ARG A 67 -19.18 20.74 4.90
N ARG A 68 -20.52 20.81 5.04
CA ARG A 68 -21.27 19.98 5.99
C ARG A 68 -21.12 18.49 5.69
N ALA A 69 -21.21 18.09 4.42
CA ALA A 69 -21.05 16.70 4.02
C ALA A 69 -19.64 16.19 4.29
N MET A 70 -18.61 16.99 3.98
CA MET A 70 -17.21 16.61 4.26
C MET A 70 -16.95 16.47 5.76
N CYS A 71 -17.42 17.41 6.59
CA CYS A 71 -17.28 17.31 8.04
C CYS A 71 -18.02 16.09 8.61
N HIS A 72 -19.22 15.79 8.09
CA HIS A 72 -19.98 14.61 8.51
C HIS A 72 -19.26 13.31 8.12
N GLN A 73 -18.70 13.23 6.90
CA GLN A 73 -17.89 12.08 6.48
C GLN A 73 -16.63 11.95 7.32
N ALA A 74 -15.88 13.04 7.53
CA ALA A 74 -14.68 13.04 8.37
C ALA A 74 -14.98 12.60 9.80
N GLY A 75 -16.11 13.02 10.38
CA GLY A 75 -16.55 12.60 11.70
C GLY A 75 -16.82 11.10 11.81
N ASN A 76 -17.25 10.47 10.71
CA ASN A 76 -17.53 9.03 10.63
C ASN A 76 -16.37 8.20 10.05
N SER A 77 -15.27 8.86 9.68
CA SER A 77 -14.08 8.19 9.15
C SER A 77 -13.21 7.68 10.29
N MET A 78 -12.61 6.51 10.10
CA MET A 78 -11.57 6.01 11.00
C MET A 78 -10.26 6.77 10.74
N HIS A 79 -9.47 7.00 11.80
CA HIS A 79 -8.11 7.52 11.66
C HIS A 79 -7.25 6.54 10.87
N VAL A 80 -6.78 6.94 9.69
CA VAL A 80 -6.03 6.11 8.73
C VAL A 80 -4.78 5.52 9.38
N THR A 81 -4.07 6.29 10.20
CA THR A 81 -2.89 5.83 10.94
C THR A 81 -3.23 4.72 11.93
N ILE A 82 -4.33 4.85 12.68
CA ILE A 82 -4.79 3.83 13.63
C ILE A 82 -5.26 2.58 12.88
N SER A 83 -6.06 2.75 11.82
CA SER A 83 -6.50 1.65 10.96
C SER A 83 -5.32 0.88 10.38
N GLY A 84 -4.30 1.60 9.88
CA GLY A 84 -3.10 1.01 9.30
C GLY A 84 -2.31 0.19 10.32
N MET A 85 -2.12 0.71 11.54
CA MET A 85 -1.44 -0.04 12.60
C MET A 85 -2.23 -1.30 13.01
N ALA A 86 -3.54 -1.18 13.19
CA ALA A 86 -4.39 -2.32 13.54
C ALA A 86 -4.38 -3.39 12.43
N PHE A 87 -4.45 -2.97 11.17
CA PHE A 87 -4.38 -3.86 10.02
C PHE A 87 -3.03 -4.59 9.95
N MET A 88 -1.92 -3.86 10.10
CA MET A 88 -0.58 -4.47 10.13
C MET A 88 -0.43 -5.45 11.29
N TYR A 89 -0.94 -5.11 12.48
CA TYR A 89 -0.96 -6.02 13.61
C TYR A 89 -1.72 -7.32 13.28
N ILE A 90 -2.94 -7.23 12.75
CA ILE A 90 -3.73 -8.40 12.36
C ILE A 90 -2.97 -9.24 11.32
N LEU A 91 -2.38 -8.61 10.31
CA LEU A 91 -1.56 -9.32 9.33
C LEU A 91 -0.38 -10.06 9.97
N THR A 92 0.32 -9.44 10.93
CA THR A 92 1.41 -10.12 11.64
C THR A 92 0.90 -11.34 12.41
N GLN A 93 -0.27 -11.25 13.06
CA GLN A 93 -0.87 -12.39 13.76
C GLN A 93 -1.24 -13.51 12.80
N ILE A 94 -1.83 -13.19 11.64
CA ILE A 94 -2.20 -14.18 10.61
C ILE A 94 -0.95 -14.83 10.00
N MET A 95 0.09 -14.06 9.70
CA MET A 95 1.31 -14.61 9.10
C MET A 95 2.11 -15.49 10.07
N MET A 96 2.03 -15.20 11.37
CA MET A 96 2.67 -15.98 12.43
C MET A 96 1.77 -17.10 12.98
N ASP A 97 0.56 -17.25 12.46
CA ASP A 97 -0.33 -18.34 12.82
C ASP A 97 0.32 -19.68 12.42
N PRO A 98 0.46 -20.65 13.37
CA PRO A 98 1.14 -21.91 13.09
C PRO A 98 0.54 -22.70 11.92
N HIS A 99 -0.79 -22.64 11.74
CA HIS A 99 -1.46 -23.30 10.62
C HIS A 99 -1.10 -22.62 9.30
N VAL A 100 -1.15 -21.29 9.24
CA VAL A 100 -0.75 -20.53 8.04
C VAL A 100 0.72 -20.77 7.70
N MET A 101 1.61 -20.76 8.70
CA MET A 101 3.03 -21.06 8.51
C MET A 101 3.24 -22.48 7.97
N SER A 102 2.51 -23.47 8.49
CA SER A 102 2.60 -24.85 8.00
C SER A 102 2.15 -24.99 6.54
N LEU A 103 1.07 -24.29 6.15
CA LEU A 103 0.56 -24.26 4.78
C LEU A 103 1.56 -23.59 3.82
N GLN A 104 2.17 -22.48 4.24
CA GLN A 104 3.21 -21.80 3.47
C GLN A 104 4.46 -22.68 3.31
N ALA A 105 4.88 -23.38 4.37
CA ALA A 105 6.00 -24.32 4.32
C ALA A 105 5.70 -25.51 3.38
N PHE A 106 4.48 -26.04 3.42
CA PHE A 106 4.04 -27.09 2.52
C PHE A 106 4.03 -26.61 1.06
N ALA A 107 3.44 -25.44 0.78
CA ALA A 107 3.40 -24.86 -0.56
C ALA A 107 4.81 -24.65 -1.13
N ARG A 108 5.75 -24.09 -0.34
CA ARG A 108 7.15 -23.94 -0.75
C ARG A 108 7.82 -25.28 -1.06
N ARG A 109 7.61 -26.31 -0.24
CA ARG A 109 8.17 -27.65 -0.49
C ARG A 109 7.61 -28.27 -1.77
N ARG A 110 6.31 -28.11 -2.02
CA ARG A 110 5.66 -28.58 -3.24
C ARG A 110 6.22 -27.87 -4.46
N ASP A 111 6.36 -26.56 -4.43
CA ASP A 111 6.83 -25.78 -5.58
C ASP A 111 8.29 -26.13 -5.92
N VAL A 112 9.16 -26.34 -4.92
CA VAL A 112 10.52 -26.86 -5.12
C VAL A 112 10.51 -28.26 -5.74
N SER A 113 9.59 -29.13 -5.33
CA SER A 113 9.43 -30.47 -5.90
C SER A 113 8.90 -30.47 -7.33
N LEU A 114 8.17 -29.42 -7.73
CA LEU A 114 7.56 -29.30 -9.06
C LEU A 114 8.45 -28.52 -10.05
N THR A 115 9.38 -27.70 -9.57
CA THR A 115 10.44 -27.14 -10.41
C THR A 115 11.53 -28.20 -10.62
N PRO A 116 11.69 -28.76 -11.83
CA PRO A 116 12.83 -29.62 -12.10
C PRO A 116 14.09 -28.79 -11.92
N THR A 117 14.92 -29.15 -10.95
CA THR A 117 16.31 -28.67 -10.88
C THR A 117 16.97 -28.99 -12.20
N SER A 118 17.04 -28.03 -13.12
CA SER A 118 18.12 -27.98 -14.09
C SER A 118 19.38 -27.80 -13.26
N LYS A 119 20.02 -28.92 -12.91
CA LYS A 119 21.37 -28.88 -12.34
C LYS A 119 22.19 -27.99 -13.28
N PRO A 120 22.81 -26.89 -12.81
CA PRO A 120 23.82 -26.24 -13.63
C PRO A 120 24.88 -27.31 -13.89
N MET A 121 25.08 -27.63 -15.17
CA MET A 121 26.12 -28.53 -15.61
C MET A 121 27.43 -28.07 -14.97
N SER A 122 28.06 -28.93 -14.17
CA SER A 122 29.35 -28.67 -13.58
C SER A 122 30.34 -28.19 -14.64
N PRO A 123 31.09 -27.08 -14.44
CA PRO A 123 32.06 -26.56 -15.40
C PRO A 123 33.28 -27.49 -15.62
N LYS A 124 33.28 -28.70 -15.04
CA LYS A 124 34.31 -29.72 -15.28
C LYS A 124 34.11 -30.50 -16.58
N ALA A 125 32.95 -30.44 -17.22
CA ALA A 125 32.71 -31.13 -18.50
C ALA A 125 33.34 -30.38 -19.70
N ASP A 126 33.39 -29.04 -19.67
CA ASP A 126 33.94 -28.24 -20.78
C ASP A 126 35.47 -28.27 -20.86
N LYS A 127 36.17 -28.48 -19.73
CA LYS A 127 37.64 -28.51 -19.72
C LYS A 127 38.23 -29.80 -20.31
N LYS A 128 37.45 -30.89 -20.34
CA LYS A 128 37.90 -32.17 -20.94
C LYS A 128 37.71 -32.19 -22.45
N ARG A 129 36.70 -31.46 -22.96
CA ARG A 129 36.41 -31.37 -24.39
C ARG A 129 37.39 -30.44 -25.11
N LYS A 130 37.76 -29.31 -24.49
CA LYS A 130 38.77 -28.38 -25.05
C LYS A 130 40.19 -28.95 -25.11
N ARG A 131 40.55 -29.90 -24.23
CA ARG A 131 41.86 -30.57 -24.27
C ARG A 131 41.97 -31.68 -25.32
N GLN A 132 40.85 -32.20 -25.84
CA GLN A 132 40.87 -33.25 -26.86
C GLN A 132 40.88 -32.70 -28.29
N GLU A 133 40.45 -31.46 -28.51
CA GLU A 133 40.55 -30.81 -29.83
C GLU A 133 41.94 -30.22 -30.11
N ASP A 134 42.73 -29.90 -29.08
CA ASP A 134 44.11 -29.39 -29.22
C ASP A 134 45.18 -30.49 -29.38
N GLU A 135 44.81 -31.78 -29.33
CA GLU A 135 45.74 -32.93 -29.44
C GLU A 135 45.57 -33.76 -30.74
N GLN A 136 44.83 -33.28 -31.75
CA GLN A 136 44.86 -33.88 -33.09
C GLN A 136 45.83 -33.14 -34.02
N PRO A 137 47.04 -33.67 -34.27
CA PRO A 137 47.83 -33.25 -35.41
C PRO A 137 47.20 -33.79 -36.71
N THR A 138 47.27 -32.96 -37.74
CA THR A 138 46.99 -33.22 -39.18
C THR A 138 47.24 -34.64 -39.66
#